data_AF-A0A6N6KNL5-F1
#
_entry.id   AF-A0A6N6KNL5-F1
#
_cell.length_a   1.000
_cell.length_b   1.000
_cell.length_c   1.000
_cell.angle_alpha   90.00
_cell.angle_beta   90.00
_cell.angle_gamma   90.00
#
_symmetry.space_group_name_H-M   'P 1'
#
loop_
_entity.id
_entity.type
_entity.pdbx_description
1 polymer ?
#
loop_
_entity_poly.entity_id
_entity_poly.type
_entity_poly.pdbx_seq_one_letter_code
_entity_poly.pdbx_strand_id
1 'polypeptide(L)'
;MSSKNFLTNLVIATLIAAAFIYGLSFVKSLEPYSLLGWGSILFFVLWSILMYFISRKAAANENKNVFTNAILGFTFAKLFISAGIVYAFFRITEPDSRLFLIPFFGVYLIYTIFETHFMMKLGKTQQTNDK
;
A
#
# COMPACT_ATOMS: atom_id res chain seq x y z
N MET A 1 10.50 14.62 5.56
CA MET A 1 11.16 13.76 4.53
C MET A 1 11.01 14.44 3.17
N SER A 2 12.05 14.51 2.35
CA SER A 2 11.96 15.13 1.01
C SER A 2 11.16 14.24 0.04
N SER A 3 10.42 14.85 -0.89
CA SER A 3 9.65 14.13 -1.94
C SER A 3 10.50 13.13 -2.71
N LYS A 4 11.80 13.41 -2.88
CA LYS A 4 12.75 12.51 -3.55
C LYS A 4 12.89 11.19 -2.80
N ASN A 5 13.05 11.22 -1.47
CA ASN A 5 13.21 10.02 -0.66
C ASN A 5 11.92 9.18 -0.61
N PHE A 6 10.75 9.83 -0.63
CA PHE A 6 9.48 9.13 -0.76
C PHE A 6 9.38 8.39 -2.09
N LEU A 7 9.67 9.08 -3.20
CA LEU A 7 9.62 8.47 -4.53
C LEU A 7 10.63 7.33 -4.67
N THR A 8 11.86 7.49 -4.17
CA THR A 8 12.86 6.42 -4.17
C THR A 8 12.37 5.19 -3.40
N ASN A 9 11.83 5.38 -2.20
CA ASN A 9 11.32 4.26 -1.41
C ASN A 9 10.08 3.61 -2.07
N LEU A 10 9.22 4.41 -2.72
CA LEU A 10 8.07 3.91 -3.47
C LEU A 10 8.53 3.04 -4.65
N VAL A 11 9.50 3.52 -5.44
CA VAL A 11 10.08 2.75 -6.55
C VAL A 11 10.70 1.45 -6.05
N ILE A 12 11.44 1.48 -4.93
CA ILE A 12 12.02 0.27 -4.33
C ILE A 12 10.90 -0.71 -3.92
N ALA A 13 9.85 -0.24 -3.26
CA ALA A 13 8.70 -1.08 -2.88
C ALA A 13 7.99 -1.66 -4.12
N THR A 14 7.83 -0.87 -5.18
CA THR A 14 7.25 -1.32 -6.45
C THR A 14 8.13 -2.36 -7.13
N LEU A 15 9.46 -2.20 -7.14
CA LEU A 15 10.38 -3.19 -7.69
C LEU A 15 10.35 -4.50 -6.90
N ILE A 16 10.32 -4.43 -5.57
CA ILE A 16 10.18 -5.62 -4.71
C ILE A 16 8.86 -6.33 -4.97
N ALA A 17 7.75 -5.59 -5.07
CA ALA A 17 6.43 -6.15 -5.37
C ALA A 17 6.37 -6.76 -6.79
N ALA A 18 6.97 -6.10 -7.78
CA ALA A 18 7.04 -6.61 -9.15
C ALA A 18 7.89 -7.88 -9.22
N ALA A 19 9.05 -7.91 -8.54
CA ALA A 19 9.89 -9.11 -8.45
C ALA A 19 9.16 -10.26 -7.73
N PHE A 20 8.38 -9.95 -6.69
CA PHE A 20 7.55 -10.92 -5.98
C PHE A 20 6.48 -11.53 -6.90
N ILE A 21 5.70 -10.69 -7.61
CA ILE A 21 4.68 -11.17 -8.55
C ILE A 21 5.31 -11.94 -9.72
N TYR A 22 6.44 -11.46 -10.24
CA TYR A 22 7.20 -12.18 -11.28
C TYR A 22 7.68 -13.54 -10.77
N GLY A 23 8.15 -13.65 -9.53
CA GLY A 23 8.51 -14.93 -8.90
C GLY A 23 7.33 -15.89 -8.80
N LEU A 24 6.14 -15.38 -8.46
CA LEU A 24 4.91 -16.19 -8.41
C LEU A 24 4.45 -16.68 -9.78
N SER A 25 4.79 -15.97 -10.86
CA SER A 25 4.41 -16.36 -12.23
C SER A 25 5.07 -17.67 -12.69
N PHE A 26 6.19 -18.09 -12.08
CA PHE A 26 6.80 -19.40 -12.35
C PHE A 26 5.97 -20.58 -11.80
N VAL A 27 4.99 -20.31 -10.93
CA VAL A 27 4.13 -21.33 -10.34
C VAL A 27 2.83 -21.44 -11.16
N LYS A 28 2.65 -22.54 -11.89
CA LYS A 28 1.46 -22.77 -12.76
C LYS A 28 0.12 -22.54 -12.07
N SER A 29 0.00 -22.85 -10.78
CA SER A 29 -1.25 -22.66 -10.02
C SER A 29 -1.56 -21.19 -9.68
N LEU A 30 -0.60 -20.28 -9.87
CA LEU A 30 -0.71 -18.84 -9.55
C LEU A 30 -0.65 -17.95 -10.78
N GLU A 31 -0.23 -18.49 -11.92
CA GLU A 31 -0.13 -17.77 -13.20
C GLU A 31 -1.44 -17.03 -13.58
N PRO A 32 -2.64 -17.63 -13.44
CA PRO A 32 -3.91 -16.94 -13.74
C PRO A 32 -4.20 -15.74 -12.83
N TYR A 33 -3.64 -15.74 -11.62
CA TYR A 33 -3.85 -14.67 -10.63
C TYR A 33 -2.79 -13.57 -10.70
N SER A 34 -1.82 -13.68 -11.61
CA SER A 34 -0.78 -12.66 -11.81
C SER A 34 -1.39 -11.31 -12.19
N LEU A 35 -2.49 -11.31 -12.95
CA LEU A 35 -3.22 -10.08 -13.32
C LEU A 35 -3.72 -9.32 -12.08
N LEU A 36 -4.26 -10.05 -11.10
CA LEU A 36 -4.69 -9.47 -9.82
C LEU A 36 -3.49 -8.89 -9.05
N GLY A 37 -2.34 -9.57 -9.08
CA GLY A 37 -1.09 -9.07 -8.51
C GLY A 37 -0.64 -7.74 -9.11
N TRP A 38 -0.56 -7.66 -10.43
CA TRP A 38 -0.19 -6.42 -11.14
C TRP A 38 -1.20 -5.29 -10.91
N GLY A 39 -2.50 -5.60 -10.94
CA GLY A 39 -3.56 -4.64 -10.61
C GLY A 39 -3.44 -4.12 -9.18
N SER A 40 -3.08 -4.98 -8.23
CA SER A 40 -2.83 -4.61 -6.84
C SER A 40 -1.63 -3.68 -6.70
N ILE A 41 -0.54 -3.93 -7.44
CA ILE A 41 0.63 -3.03 -7.45
C ILE A 41 0.20 -1.63 -7.88
N LEU A 42 -0.52 -1.51 -9.01
CA LEU A 42 -1.00 -0.23 -9.50
C LEU A 42 -1.88 0.48 -8.45
N PHE A 43 -2.82 -0.27 -7.85
CA PHE A 43 -3.69 0.26 -6.81
C PHE A 43 -2.89 0.80 -5.61
N PHE A 44 -1.96 0.03 -5.06
CA PHE A 44 -1.19 0.46 -3.88
C PHE A 44 -0.18 1.58 -4.18
N VAL A 45 0.35 1.67 -5.41
CA VAL A 45 1.14 2.83 -5.84
C VAL A 45 0.30 4.10 -5.78
N LEU A 46 -0.89 4.09 -6.39
CA LEU A 46 -1.79 5.23 -6.38
C LEU A 46 -2.24 5.59 -4.96
N TRP A 47 -2.54 4.57 -4.15
CA TRP A 47 -2.89 4.73 -2.74
C TRP A 47 -1.77 5.40 -1.94
N SER A 48 -0.53 4.93 -2.11
CA SER A 48 0.66 5.49 -1.46
C SER A 48 0.91 6.94 -1.85
N ILE A 49 0.71 7.30 -3.13
CA ILE A 49 0.85 8.67 -3.62
C ILE A 49 -0.23 9.57 -2.98
N LEU A 50 -1.48 9.13 -2.97
CA LEU A 50 -2.59 9.87 -2.37
C LEU A 50 -2.33 10.13 -0.88
N MET A 51 -1.93 9.08 -0.17
CA MET A 51 -1.55 9.14 1.23
C MET A 51 -0.39 10.11 1.46
N TYR A 52 0.66 10.10 0.62
CA TYR A 52 1.77 11.04 0.73
C TYR A 52 1.32 12.51 0.70
N PHE A 53 0.47 12.88 -0.25
CA PHE A 53 -0.01 14.26 -0.37
C PHE A 53 -0.85 14.68 0.83
N ILE A 54 -1.79 13.84 1.26
CA ILE A 54 -2.68 14.15 2.38
C ILE A 54 -1.90 14.16 3.70
N SER A 55 -1.05 13.17 3.94
CA SER A 55 -0.20 13.11 5.14
C SER A 55 0.78 14.29 5.21
N ARG A 56 1.33 14.74 4.08
CA ARG A 56 2.21 15.93 4.05
C ARG A 56 1.44 17.21 4.36
N LYS A 57 0.22 17.37 3.82
CA LYS A 57 -0.65 18.51 4.15
C LYS A 57 -1.08 18.48 5.62
N ALA A 58 -1.43 17.31 6.14
CA ALA A 58 -1.81 17.12 7.54
C ALA A 58 -0.64 17.39 8.51
N ALA A 59 0.59 17.01 8.14
CA ALA A 59 1.79 17.26 8.94
C ALA A 59 2.20 18.74 9.00
N ALA A 60 1.74 19.58 8.06
CA ALA A 60 1.96 21.02 8.07
C ALA A 60 0.95 21.79 8.96
N ASN A 61 -0.08 21.11 9.48
CA ASN A 61 -1.02 21.72 10.42
C ASN A 61 -0.44 21.68 11.83
N GLU A 62 -0.71 22.72 12.63
CA GLU A 62 -0.32 22.80 14.04
C GLU A 62 -0.99 21.72 14.89
N ASN A 63 -2.20 21.28 14.50
CA ASN A 63 -2.95 20.26 15.23
C ASN A 63 -2.49 18.83 14.88
N LYS A 64 -1.73 18.22 15.80
CA LYS A 64 -1.22 16.84 15.69
C LYS A 64 -2.31 15.78 15.49
N ASN A 65 -3.53 16.03 15.98
CA ASN A 65 -4.63 15.08 15.83
C ASN A 65 -5.06 14.94 14.36
N VAL A 66 -4.90 15.99 13.54
CA VAL A 66 -5.24 15.94 12.11
C VAL A 66 -4.33 14.95 11.37
N PHE A 67 -3.04 14.90 11.73
CA PHE A 67 -2.10 13.96 11.16
C PHE A 67 -2.43 12.50 11.55
N THR A 68 -2.64 12.24 12.84
CA THR A 68 -3.01 10.91 13.33
C THR A 68 -4.34 10.43 12.76
N ASN A 69 -5.36 11.29 12.70
CA ASN A 69 -6.67 10.95 12.14
C ASN A 69 -6.59 10.67 10.64
N ALA A 70 -5.77 11.43 9.89
CA ALA A 70 -5.54 11.15 8.47
C ALA A 70 -4.90 9.77 8.29
N ILE A 71 -3.86 9.45 9.07
CA ILE A 71 -3.19 8.14 9.05
C ILE A 71 -4.17 7.01 9.31
N LEU A 72 -4.94 7.11 10.40
CA LEU A 72 -5.93 6.09 10.76
C LEU A 72 -6.99 5.94 9.66
N GLY A 73 -7.49 7.05 9.14
CA GLY A 73 -8.47 7.07 8.05
C GLY A 73 -7.96 6.35 6.80
N PHE A 74 -6.70 6.57 6.41
CA PHE A 74 -6.08 5.83 5.30
C PHE A 74 -5.94 4.34 5.58
N THR A 75 -5.49 3.96 6.77
CA THR A 75 -5.36 2.54 7.12
C THR A 75 -6.71 1.83 7.07
N PHE A 76 -7.76 2.43 7.64
CA PHE A 76 -9.11 1.85 7.58
C PHE A 76 -9.67 1.83 6.16
N ALA A 77 -9.59 2.93 5.42
CA ALA A 77 -10.08 2.97 4.05
C ALA A 77 -9.38 1.95 3.15
N LYS A 78 -8.06 1.77 3.33
CA LYS A 78 -7.28 0.73 2.64
C LYS A 78 -7.83 -0.67 2.94
N LEU A 79 -8.14 -0.97 4.20
CA LEU A 79 -8.70 -2.26 4.60
C LEU A 79 -10.06 -2.52 3.94
N PHE A 80 -10.98 -1.54 3.97
CA PHE A 80 -12.28 -1.68 3.33
C PHE A 80 -12.18 -1.85 1.81
N ILE A 81 -11.35 -1.04 1.15
CA ILE A 81 -11.15 -1.14 -0.30
C ILE A 81 -10.49 -2.47 -0.65
N SER A 82 -9.51 -2.92 0.12
CA SER A 82 -8.84 -4.21 -0.10
C SER A 82 -9.83 -5.37 0.03
N ALA A 83 -10.67 -5.37 1.07
CA ALA A 83 -11.74 -6.35 1.23
C ALA A 83 -12.72 -6.31 0.04
N GLY A 84 -13.10 -5.11 -0.42
CA GLY A 84 -13.94 -4.92 -1.60
C GLY A 84 -13.34 -5.47 -2.89
N ILE A 85 -12.05 -5.22 -3.14
CA ILE A 85 -11.32 -5.74 -4.32
C ILE A 85 -11.28 -7.26 -4.29
N VAL A 86 -10.93 -7.86 -3.15
CA VAL A 86 -10.88 -9.32 -2.98
C VAL A 86 -12.26 -9.94 -3.19
N TYR A 87 -13.30 -9.34 -2.62
CA TYR A 87 -14.68 -9.82 -2.77
C TYR A 87 -15.18 -9.69 -4.22
N ALA A 88 -14.92 -8.56 -4.87
CA ALA A 88 -15.29 -8.34 -6.26
C ALA A 88 -14.58 -9.35 -7.18
N PHE A 89 -13.28 -9.57 -6.97
CA PHE A 89 -12.52 -10.55 -7.74
C PHE A 89 -13.06 -11.97 -7.55
N PHE A 90 -13.32 -12.36 -6.30
CA PHE A 90 -13.92 -13.67 -5.97
C PHE A 90 -15.26 -13.89 -6.69
N ARG A 91 -16.11 -12.86 -6.77
CA ARG A 91 -17.40 -12.93 -7.45
C ARG A 91 -17.32 -13.00 -8.98
N ILE A 92 -16.28 -12.41 -9.58
CA ILE A 92 -16.13 -12.35 -11.05
C ILE A 92 -15.45 -13.61 -11.60
N THR A 93 -14.44 -14.11 -10.88
CA THR A 93 -13.61 -15.22 -11.37
C THR A 93 -13.94 -16.57 -10.77
N GLU A 94 -14.80 -16.61 -9.74
CA GLU A 94 -15.21 -17.82 -9.00
C GLU A 94 -14.05 -18.82 -8.83
N PRO A 95 -12.92 -18.39 -8.23
CA PRO A 95 -11.72 -19.20 -8.23
C PRO A 95 -11.94 -20.48 -7.41
N ASP A 96 -11.69 -21.64 -8.02
CA ASP A 96 -11.80 -22.96 -7.37
C ASP A 96 -10.90 -23.09 -6.14
N SER A 97 -9.84 -22.27 -6.06
CA SER A 97 -8.89 -22.27 -4.94
C SER A 97 -8.65 -20.87 -4.40
N ARG A 98 -8.39 -20.78 -3.09
CA ARG A 98 -8.08 -19.51 -2.39
C ARG A 98 -6.66 -18.99 -2.69
N LEU A 99 -5.97 -19.58 -3.66
CA LEU A 99 -4.59 -19.25 -4.02
C LEU A 99 -4.44 -17.83 -4.60
N PHE A 100 -5.52 -17.27 -5.17
CA PHE A 100 -5.56 -15.89 -5.67
C PHE A 100 -5.28 -14.84 -4.58
N LEU A 101 -5.48 -15.19 -3.31
CA LEU A 101 -5.19 -14.32 -2.18
C LEU A 101 -3.68 -14.09 -1.99
N ILE A 102 -2.82 -15.04 -2.39
CA ILE A 102 -1.37 -14.95 -2.19
C ILE A 102 -0.75 -13.75 -2.92
N PRO A 103 -0.94 -13.57 -4.25
CA PRO A 103 -0.38 -12.40 -4.94
C PRO A 103 -0.95 -11.09 -4.39
N PHE A 104 -2.24 -11.05 -4.06
CA PHE A 104 -2.89 -9.85 -3.49
C PHE A 104 -2.31 -9.48 -2.12
N PHE A 105 -2.32 -10.41 -1.17
CA PHE A 105 -1.84 -10.16 0.19
C PHE A 105 -0.34 -9.93 0.24
N GLY A 106 0.44 -10.60 -0.61
CA GLY A 106 1.89 -10.36 -0.68
C GLY A 106 2.20 -8.91 -1.07
N VAL A 107 1.53 -8.38 -2.11
CA VAL A 107 1.66 -6.97 -2.48
C VAL A 107 1.13 -6.06 -1.37
N TYR A 108 -0.03 -6.37 -0.79
CA TYR A 108 -0.59 -5.60 0.33
C TYR A 108 0.41 -5.48 1.49
N LEU A 109 1.08 -6.56 1.88
CA LEU A 109 2.04 -6.56 2.98
C LEU A 109 3.28 -5.71 2.66
N ILE A 110 3.83 -5.85 1.46
CA ILE A 110 4.98 -5.05 1.01
C ILE A 110 4.66 -3.55 1.11
N TYR A 111 3.52 -3.13 0.58
CA TYR A 111 3.10 -1.73 0.65
C TYR A 111 2.72 -1.29 2.06
N THR A 112 2.16 -2.16 2.90
CA THR A 112 1.84 -1.84 4.30
C THR A 112 3.11 -1.58 5.12
N ILE A 113 4.17 -2.36 4.92
CA ILE A 113 5.47 -2.13 5.57
C ILE A 113 6.04 -0.78 5.12
N PHE A 114 6.00 -0.51 3.81
CA PHE A 114 6.45 0.77 3.24
C PHE A 114 5.67 1.97 3.81
N GLU A 115 4.35 1.92 3.78
CA GLU A 115 3.46 2.97 4.28
C GLU A 115 3.69 3.23 5.78
N THR A 116 3.79 2.16 6.57
CA THR A 116 4.05 2.24 8.02
C THR A 116 5.41 2.91 8.28
N HIS A 117 6.45 2.51 7.56
CA HIS A 117 7.78 3.12 7.71
C HIS A 117 7.76 4.62 7.37
N PHE A 118 7.06 4.99 6.29
CA PHE A 118 6.88 6.38 5.89
C PHE A 118 6.12 7.20 6.95
N MET A 119 4.97 6.69 7.42
CA MET A 119 4.15 7.33 8.46
C MET A 119 4.94 7.58 9.74
N MET A 120 5.65 6.58 10.24
CA MET A 120 6.44 6.71 11.46
C MET A 120 7.53 7.78 11.31
N LYS A 121 8.19 7.85 10.15
CA LYS A 121 9.23 8.85 9.90
C LYS A 121 8.67 10.26 9.78
N LEU A 122 7.49 10.41 9.17
CA LEU A 122 6.83 11.72 9.05
C LEU A 122 6.33 12.22 10.41
N GLY A 123 5.73 11.34 11.24
CA GLY A 123 5.28 11.68 12.59
C GLY A 123 6.40 12.10 13.54
N LYS A 124 7.56 11.44 13.48
CA LYS A 124 8.75 11.82 14.29
C LYS A 124 9.28 13.23 13.95
N THR A 125 9.19 13.64 12.68
CA THR A 125 9.63 14.97 12.24
C THR A 125 8.73 16.05 12.86
N GLN A 126 7.43 15.81 12.97
CA GLN A 126 6.48 16.75 13.56
C GLN A 126 6.63 16.88 15.09
N GLN A 127 7.02 15.80 15.79
CA GLN A 127 7.30 15.85 17.24
C GLN A 127 8.56 16.63 17.62
N THR A 128 9.52 16.78 16.69
CA THR A 128 10.81 17.45 16.97
C THR A 128 10.72 18.97 16.82
N ASN A 129 9.84 19.49 15.95
CA ASN A 129 9.62 20.93 15.77
C ASN A 129 8.80 21.59 16.90
N ASP A 130 8.38 20.80 17.90
CA ASP A 130 7.53 21.24 19.01
C ASP A 130 8.29 21.23 20.35
N LYS A 131 9.62 21.09 20.30
CA LYS A 131 10.56 21.26 21.41
C LYS A 131 11.47 22.44 21.11
#